data_AF-A0AB38ZE54-F1
#
_entry.id   AF-A0AB38ZE54-F1
#
_cell.length_a   1.000
_cell.length_b   1.000
_cell.length_c   1.000
_cell.angle_alpha   90.00
_cell.angle_beta   90.00
_cell.angle_gamma   90.00
#
_symmetry.space_group_name_H-M   'P 1'
#
loop_
_entity.id
_entity.type
_entity.pdbx_description
1 polymer ?
#
loop_
_entity_poly.entity_id
_entity_poly.type
_entity_poly.pdbx_seq_one_letter_code
_entity_poly.pdbx_strand_id
1 'polypeptide(L)'
;MKYYIYTFATFCCFLAVSYGQSDMEGIRRNCHFQANLATIALDAQIKGAAGVEKGLAKSDEEIACIDNERRKAAEEGVTVVAETVGKIIPEVDALVFKNDQNEIDVFLKRTDYPAYKKSAMEAFKAKLKTWVPLVQSRMTKCRGE
;
A
#
# COMPACT_ATOMS: atom_id res chain seq x y z
N MET A 1 -15.72 -4.94 14.84
CA MET A 1 -14.99 -4.69 13.56
C MET A 1 -13.53 -4.24 13.71
N LYS A 2 -12.97 -3.98 14.90
CA LYS A 2 -11.55 -3.58 15.07
C LYS A 2 -10.51 -4.68 14.83
N TYR A 3 -10.92 -5.96 14.82
CA TYR A 3 -10.01 -7.11 14.82
C TYR A 3 -9.63 -7.64 13.43
N TYR A 4 -10.40 -7.36 12.37
CA TYR A 4 -10.13 -7.88 11.02
C TYR A 4 -9.10 -7.08 10.22
N ILE A 5 -8.91 -5.79 10.56
CA ILE A 5 -7.94 -4.91 9.89
C ILE A 5 -6.50 -5.30 10.26
N TYR A 6 -6.28 -5.79 11.48
CA TYR A 6 -4.96 -6.18 11.95
C TYR A 6 -4.51 -7.55 11.44
N THR A 7 -5.42 -8.50 11.21
CA THR A 7 -5.04 -9.88 10.87
C THR A 7 -4.50 -10.05 9.45
N PHE A 8 -5.02 -9.31 8.45
CA PHE A 8 -4.52 -9.44 7.07
C PHE A 8 -3.14 -8.80 6.87
N ALA A 9 -2.94 -7.59 7.42
CA ALA A 9 -1.65 -6.90 7.38
C ALA A 9 -0.54 -7.71 8.09
N THR A 10 -0.88 -8.46 9.14
CA THR A 10 0.09 -9.27 9.90
C THR A 10 0.43 -10.60 9.18
N PHE A 11 -0.50 -11.20 8.43
CA PHE A 11 -0.24 -12.43 7.68
C PHE A 11 0.69 -12.20 6.47
N CYS A 12 0.54 -11.06 5.78
CA CYS A 12 1.46 -10.63 4.72
C CYS A 12 2.89 -10.39 5.23
N CYS A 13 3.07 -10.05 6.51
CA CYS A 13 4.37 -9.82 7.13
C CYS A 13 5.20 -11.10 7.34
N PHE A 14 4.59 -12.28 7.39
CA PHE A 14 5.33 -13.54 7.62
C PHE A 14 5.99 -14.10 6.35
N LEU A 15 5.36 -13.95 5.18
CA LEU A 15 5.83 -14.56 3.94
C LEU A 15 6.96 -13.77 3.23
N ALA A 16 7.13 -12.48 3.55
CA ALA A 16 8.11 -11.61 2.89
C ALA A 16 9.50 -11.54 3.60
N VAL A 17 9.73 -12.37 4.62
CA VAL A 17 10.94 -12.31 5.48
C VAL A 17 12.03 -13.31 5.05
N SER A 18 11.73 -14.31 4.21
CA SER A 18 12.62 -15.47 4.01
C SER A 18 13.23 -15.67 2.61
N TYR A 19 12.98 -14.82 1.62
CA TYR A 19 13.64 -14.95 0.30
C TYR A 19 14.87 -14.03 0.17
N GLY A 20 15.98 -14.63 -0.29
CA GLY A 20 17.36 -14.11 -0.32
C GLY A 20 17.49 -12.62 -0.57
N GLN A 21 18.11 -11.93 0.38
CA GLN A 21 18.21 -10.47 0.46
C GLN A 21 19.60 -9.94 0.10
N SER A 22 20.42 -10.73 -0.62
CA SER A 22 21.81 -10.40 -0.92
C SER A 22 22.07 -9.96 -2.36
N ASP A 23 21.12 -10.18 -3.28
CA ASP A 23 21.25 -9.77 -4.69
C ASP A 23 20.13 -8.82 -5.12
N MET A 24 20.44 -7.97 -6.10
CA MET A 24 19.55 -6.89 -6.55
C MET A 24 18.24 -7.38 -7.17
N GLU A 25 18.25 -8.54 -7.83
CA GLU A 25 17.05 -9.12 -8.42
C GLU A 25 16.09 -9.66 -7.33
N GLY A 26 16.64 -10.21 -6.24
CA GLY A 26 15.90 -10.56 -5.04
C GLY A 26 15.25 -9.35 -4.38
N ILE A 27 16.01 -8.26 -4.22
CA ILE A 27 15.51 -6.99 -3.70
C ILE A 27 14.37 -6.45 -4.57
N ARG A 28 14.55 -6.45 -5.90
CA ARG A 28 13.54 -6.02 -6.88
C ARG A 28 12.25 -6.80 -6.77
N ARG A 29 12.31 -8.13 -6.83
CA ARG A 29 11.10 -8.97 -6.69
C ARG A 29 10.39 -8.71 -5.36
N ASN A 30 11.15 -8.55 -4.28
CA ASN A 30 10.58 -8.32 -2.96
C ASN A 30 9.88 -6.96 -2.85
N CYS A 31 10.49 -5.86 -3.31
CA CYS A 31 9.88 -4.54 -3.19
C CYS A 31 8.60 -4.43 -4.04
N HIS A 32 8.60 -5.00 -5.25
CA HIS A 32 7.39 -5.12 -6.08
C HIS A 32 6.30 -5.95 -5.42
N PHE A 33 6.66 -7.11 -4.87
CA PHE A 33 5.71 -7.95 -4.14
C PHE A 33 5.06 -7.22 -2.97
N GLN A 34 5.84 -6.47 -2.20
CA GLN A 34 5.33 -5.69 -1.07
C GLN A 34 4.42 -4.54 -1.51
N ALA A 35 4.79 -3.81 -2.56
CA ALA A 35 3.93 -2.76 -3.10
C ALA A 35 2.60 -3.33 -3.61
N ASN A 36 2.63 -4.46 -4.31
CA ASN A 36 1.41 -5.13 -4.78
C ASN A 36 0.51 -5.59 -3.62
N LEU A 37 1.10 -6.20 -2.59
CA LEU A 37 0.34 -6.57 -1.38
C LEU A 37 -0.28 -5.36 -0.69
N ALA A 38 0.45 -4.25 -0.60
CA ALA A 38 -0.06 -3.01 -0.02
C ALA A 38 -1.21 -2.43 -0.85
N THR A 39 -1.11 -2.45 -2.18
CA THR A 39 -2.18 -2.04 -3.09
C THR A 39 -3.44 -2.90 -2.91
N ILE A 40 -3.30 -4.23 -2.85
CA ILE A 40 -4.43 -5.15 -2.62
C ILE A 40 -5.07 -4.89 -1.24
N ALA A 41 -4.25 -4.69 -0.21
CA ALA A 41 -4.75 -4.41 1.13
C ALA A 41 -5.53 -3.09 1.17
N LEU A 42 -5.04 -2.05 0.50
CA LEU A 42 -5.73 -0.77 0.35
C LEU A 42 -7.06 -0.92 -0.38
N ASP A 43 -7.07 -1.58 -1.54
CA ASP A 43 -8.28 -1.79 -2.34
C ASP A 43 -9.35 -2.56 -1.55
N ALA A 44 -8.96 -3.58 -0.77
CA ALA A 44 -9.87 -4.31 0.10
C ALA A 44 -10.50 -3.42 1.19
N GLN A 45 -9.72 -2.52 1.80
CA GLN A 45 -10.23 -1.56 2.80
C GLN A 45 -11.20 -0.55 2.16
N ILE A 46 -10.85 0.01 1.01
CA ILE A 46 -11.66 0.97 0.26
C ILE A 46 -13.00 0.33 -0.17
N LYS A 47 -12.95 -0.90 -0.70
CA LYS A 47 -14.15 -1.66 -1.08
C LYS A 47 -15.00 -2.03 0.13
N GLY A 48 -14.38 -2.41 1.24
CA GLY A 48 -15.08 -2.68 2.50
C GLY A 48 -15.84 -1.45 3.01
N ALA A 49 -15.17 -0.28 3.05
CA ALA A 49 -15.79 0.98 3.44
C ALA A 49 -16.95 1.35 2.50
N ALA A 50 -16.74 1.31 1.19
CA ALA A 50 -17.77 1.61 0.21
C ALA A 50 -18.96 0.64 0.32
N GLY A 51 -18.72 -0.65 0.57
CA GLY A 51 -19.78 -1.65 0.74
C GLY A 51 -20.66 -1.36 1.96
N VAL A 52 -20.06 -0.94 3.08
CA VAL A 52 -20.81 -0.53 4.28
C VAL A 52 -21.68 0.69 3.98
N GLU A 53 -21.09 1.76 3.42
CA GLU A 53 -21.85 2.99 3.16
C GLU A 53 -22.93 2.79 2.09
N LYS A 54 -22.70 1.97 1.06
CA LYS A 54 -23.73 1.62 0.08
C LYS A 54 -24.90 0.85 0.71
N GLY A 55 -24.62 -0.02 1.67
CA GLY A 55 -25.67 -0.71 2.43
C GLY A 55 -26.55 0.22 3.27
N LEU A 56 -26.07 1.45 3.54
CA LEU A 56 -26.78 2.49 4.28
C LEU A 56 -27.39 3.58 3.37
N ALA A 57 -27.06 3.56 2.08
CA ALA A 57 -27.54 4.54 1.11
C ALA A 57 -29.05 4.35 0.84
N LYS A 58 -29.77 5.46 0.64
CA LYS A 58 -31.21 5.52 0.42
C LYS A 58 -31.59 5.83 -1.03
N SER A 59 -30.65 6.27 -1.84
CA SER A 59 -30.89 6.63 -3.25
C SER A 59 -29.72 6.28 -4.15
N ASP A 60 -30.01 6.21 -5.46
CA ASP A 60 -29.01 5.93 -6.48
C ASP A 60 -27.95 7.05 -6.58
N GLU A 61 -28.32 8.30 -6.27
CA GLU A 61 -27.39 9.42 -6.23
C GLU A 61 -26.35 9.27 -5.10
N GLU A 62 -26.76 8.79 -3.92
CA GLU A 62 -25.84 8.52 -2.81
C GLU A 62 -24.88 7.38 -3.18
N ILE A 63 -25.40 6.31 -3.81
CA ILE A 63 -24.57 5.19 -4.29
C ILE A 63 -23.54 5.67 -5.33
N ALA A 64 -23.96 6.50 -6.29
CA ALA A 64 -23.08 7.07 -7.30
C ALA A 64 -22.00 7.97 -6.69
N CYS A 65 -22.35 8.77 -5.67
CA CYS A 65 -21.38 9.57 -4.92
C CYS A 65 -20.35 8.68 -4.20
N ILE A 66 -20.79 7.62 -3.51
CA ILE A 66 -19.90 6.66 -2.83
C ILE A 66 -18.96 5.99 -3.83
N ASP A 67 -19.45 5.59 -5.01
CA ASP A 67 -18.61 5.01 -6.06
C ASP A 67 -17.56 5.98 -6.60
N ASN A 68 -17.90 7.27 -6.71
CA ASN A 68 -16.96 8.28 -7.12
C ASN A 68 -15.86 8.49 -6.07
N GLU A 69 -16.20 8.57 -4.77
CA GLU A 69 -15.22 8.68 -3.69
C GLU A 69 -14.38 7.40 -3.57
N ARG A 70 -14.95 6.22 -3.81
CA ARG A 70 -14.23 4.95 -3.90
C ARG A 70 -13.14 4.97 -4.98
N ARG A 71 -13.47 5.47 -6.17
CA ARG A 71 -12.52 5.58 -7.29
C ARG A 71 -11.39 6.58 -6.98
N LYS A 72 -11.73 7.77 -6.44
CA LYS A 72 -10.71 8.75 -6.02
C LYS A 72 -9.78 8.18 -4.95
N ALA A 73 -10.35 7.46 -3.96
CA ALA A 73 -9.55 6.80 -2.93
C ALA A 73 -8.63 5.73 -3.52
N ALA A 74 -9.04 5.01 -4.56
CA ALA A 74 -8.16 4.05 -5.24
C ALA A 74 -6.96 4.76 -5.90
N GLU A 75 -7.19 5.90 -6.55
CA GLU A 75 -6.13 6.73 -7.17
C GLU A 75 -5.18 7.31 -6.11
N GLU A 76 -5.71 7.86 -5.01
CA GLU A 76 -4.91 8.33 -3.88
C GLU A 76 -4.11 7.19 -3.23
N GLY A 77 -4.69 5.99 -3.14
CA GLY A 77 -4.05 4.80 -2.60
C GLY A 77 -2.77 4.44 -3.35
N VAL A 78 -2.72 4.62 -4.67
CA VAL A 78 -1.50 4.43 -5.48
C VAL A 78 -0.38 5.35 -4.99
N THR A 79 -0.71 6.61 -4.70
CA THR A 79 0.25 7.60 -4.18
C THR A 79 0.76 7.20 -2.79
N VAL A 80 -0.14 6.73 -1.91
CA VAL A 80 0.24 6.23 -0.57
C VAL A 80 1.26 5.09 -0.68
N VAL A 81 1.06 4.14 -1.60
CA VAL A 81 1.99 3.03 -1.83
C VAL A 81 3.32 3.55 -2.38
N ALA A 82 3.28 4.40 -3.41
CA ALA A 82 4.48 4.93 -4.05
C ALA A 82 5.37 5.75 -3.08
N GLU A 83 4.77 6.45 -2.12
CA GLU A 83 5.51 7.25 -1.14
C GLU A 83 6.02 6.45 0.07
N THR A 84 5.62 5.18 0.20
CA THR A 84 5.96 4.33 1.35
C THR A 84 6.67 3.04 0.91
N VAL A 85 5.97 1.90 0.88
CA VAL A 85 6.55 0.60 0.56
C VAL A 85 7.05 0.51 -0.90
N GLY A 86 6.45 1.28 -1.82
CA GLY A 86 6.87 1.34 -3.22
C GLY A 86 8.00 2.33 -3.49
N LYS A 87 8.42 3.14 -2.51
CA LYS A 87 9.33 4.28 -2.73
C LYS A 87 10.69 3.90 -3.31
N ILE A 88 11.19 2.69 -3.00
CA ILE A 88 12.50 2.21 -3.47
C ILE A 88 12.45 1.61 -4.89
N ILE A 89 11.25 1.31 -5.40
CA ILE A 89 11.07 0.59 -6.67
C ILE A 89 11.77 1.31 -7.83
N PRO A 90 11.63 2.63 -8.03
CA PRO A 90 12.28 3.30 -9.16
C PRO A 90 13.81 3.18 -9.14
N GLU A 91 14.42 3.28 -7.97
CA GLU A 91 15.88 3.14 -7.82
C GLU A 91 16.33 1.71 -8.09
N VAL A 92 15.63 0.73 -7.52
CA VAL A 92 15.95 -0.69 -7.69
C VAL A 92 15.75 -1.15 -9.13
N ASP A 93 14.65 -0.74 -9.78
CA ASP A 93 14.41 -1.03 -11.19
C ASP A 93 15.48 -0.40 -12.10
N ALA A 94 15.90 0.84 -11.81
CA ALA A 94 16.98 1.49 -12.56
C ALA A 94 18.31 0.75 -12.42
N LEU A 95 18.67 0.31 -11.20
CA LEU A 95 19.91 -0.43 -10.94
C LEU A 95 19.92 -1.79 -11.65
N VAL A 96 18.80 -2.52 -11.59
CA VAL A 96 18.66 -3.80 -12.29
C VAL A 96 18.70 -3.61 -13.81
N PHE A 97 18.03 -2.58 -14.34
CA PHE A 97 18.02 -2.30 -15.77
C PHE A 97 19.41 -1.91 -16.31
N LYS A 98 20.14 -1.04 -15.59
CA LYS A 98 21.50 -0.63 -15.97
C LYS A 98 22.50 -1.79 -15.87
N ASN A 99 22.30 -2.67 -14.89
CA ASN A 99 23.18 -3.80 -14.59
C ASN A 99 24.65 -3.37 -14.40
N ASP A 100 24.88 -2.20 -13.81
CA ASP A 100 26.22 -1.70 -13.46
C ASP A 100 26.60 -2.19 -12.06
N GLN A 101 27.59 -3.09 -11.99
CA GLN A 101 28.02 -3.70 -10.73
C GLN A 101 28.55 -2.66 -9.72
N ASN A 102 29.16 -1.55 -10.17
CA ASN A 102 29.65 -0.53 -9.26
C ASN A 102 28.50 0.23 -8.61
N GLU A 103 27.48 0.62 -9.39
CA GLU A 103 26.28 1.28 -8.84
C GLU A 103 25.53 0.34 -7.88
N ILE A 104 25.44 -0.95 -8.23
CA ILE A 104 24.84 -2.00 -7.39
C ILE A 104 25.60 -2.15 -6.07
N ASP A 105 26.93 -2.26 -6.09
CA ASP A 105 27.74 -2.39 -4.88
C ASP A 105 27.62 -1.16 -3.97
N VAL A 106 27.55 0.04 -4.54
CA VAL A 106 27.33 1.28 -3.78
C VAL A 106 25.96 1.26 -3.12
N PHE A 107 24.92 0.83 -3.82
CA PHE A 107 23.58 0.68 -3.25
C PHE A 107 23.56 -0.35 -2.12
N LEU A 108 24.11 -1.55 -2.34
CA LEU A 108 24.12 -2.63 -1.34
C LEU A 108 24.96 -2.28 -0.10
N LYS A 109 26.01 -1.45 -0.23
CA LYS A 109 26.80 -0.96 0.91
C LYS A 109 26.07 0.07 1.76
N ARG A 110 25.25 0.92 1.16
CA ARG A 110 24.56 2.02 1.86
C ARG A 110 23.15 1.66 2.33
N THR A 111 22.53 0.66 1.70
CA THR A 111 21.13 0.31 1.93
C THR A 111 21.04 -1.02 2.68
N ASP A 112 20.71 -0.95 3.96
CA ASP A 112 20.18 -2.10 4.69
C ASP A 112 18.72 -2.32 4.24
N TYR A 113 18.55 -3.14 3.20
CA TYR A 113 17.23 -3.44 2.65
C TYR A 113 16.26 -4.05 3.69
N PRO A 114 16.65 -5.01 4.54
CA PRO A 114 15.82 -5.47 5.66
C PRO A 114 15.31 -4.33 6.57
N ALA A 115 16.20 -3.41 6.97
CA ALA A 115 15.82 -2.27 7.81
C ALA A 115 14.93 -1.27 7.06
N TYR A 116 15.25 -0.95 5.80
CA TYR A 116 14.43 -0.12 4.91
C TYR A 116 13.01 -0.67 4.81
N LYS A 117 12.89 -1.97 4.52
CA LYS A 117 11.62 -2.70 4.38
C LYS A 117 10.72 -2.53 5.61
N LYS A 118 11.31 -2.68 6.80
CA LYS A 118 10.61 -2.49 8.08
C LYS A 118 10.15 -1.04 8.23
N SER A 119 11.04 -0.08 7.98
CA SER A 119 10.73 1.35 8.09
C SER A 119 9.62 1.78 7.12
N ALA A 120 9.69 1.34 5.87
CA ALA A 120 8.70 1.64 4.84
C ALA A 120 7.31 1.07 5.20
N MET A 121 7.27 -0.12 5.79
CA MET A 121 6.02 -0.72 6.28
C MET A 121 5.43 0.06 7.46
N GLU A 122 6.25 0.51 8.41
CA GLU A 122 5.76 1.35 9.51
C GLU A 122 5.26 2.71 9.02
N ALA A 123 5.94 3.33 8.04
CA ALA A 123 5.47 4.55 7.39
C ALA A 123 4.12 4.33 6.69
N PHE A 124 3.95 3.20 5.98
CA PHE A 124 2.69 2.82 5.36
C PHE A 124 1.58 2.68 6.39
N LYS A 125 1.80 1.91 7.47
CA LYS A 125 0.83 1.77 8.58
C LYS A 125 0.46 3.11 9.20
N ALA A 126 1.44 3.98 9.44
CA ALA A 126 1.19 5.31 10.00
C ALA A 126 0.31 6.15 9.06
N LYS A 127 0.55 6.09 7.75
CA LYS A 127 -0.26 6.79 6.75
C LYS A 127 -1.68 6.23 6.66
N LEU A 128 -1.85 4.91 6.75
CA LEU A 128 -3.17 4.28 6.75
C LEU A 128 -4.04 4.69 7.95
N LYS A 129 -3.44 4.90 9.13
CA LYS A 129 -4.18 5.29 10.34
C LYS A 129 -4.94 6.61 10.18
N THR A 130 -4.46 7.52 9.36
CA THR A 130 -5.12 8.81 9.09
C THR A 130 -5.91 8.78 7.78
N TRP A 131 -5.39 8.12 6.76
CA TRP A 131 -5.97 8.11 5.43
C TRP A 131 -7.26 7.28 5.34
N VAL A 132 -7.30 6.08 5.94
CA VAL A 132 -8.51 5.22 5.87
C VAL A 132 -9.73 5.89 6.53
N PRO A 133 -9.64 6.47 7.74
CA PRO A 133 -10.77 7.21 8.32
C PRO A 133 -11.21 8.41 7.48
N LEU A 134 -10.28 9.09 6.82
CA LEU A 134 -10.59 10.22 5.94
C LEU A 134 -11.40 9.76 4.71
N VAL A 135 -10.99 8.67 4.06
CA VAL A 135 -11.73 8.07 2.95
C VAL A 135 -13.13 7.67 3.39
N GLN A 136 -13.25 6.98 4.53
CA GLN A 136 -14.55 6.58 5.05
C GLN A 136 -15.44 7.81 5.33
N SER A 137 -14.90 8.86 5.95
CA SER A 137 -15.64 10.10 6.21
C SER A 137 -16.15 10.76 4.93
N ARG A 138 -15.38 10.75 3.84
CA ARG A 138 -15.83 11.28 2.54
C ARG A 138 -17.01 10.47 1.98
N MET A 139 -16.97 9.15 2.09
CA MET A 139 -18.08 8.28 1.67
C MET A 139 -19.31 8.47 2.55
N THR A 140 -19.15 8.63 3.87
CA THR A 140 -20.26 8.92 4.80
C THR A 140 -20.99 10.22 4.42
N LYS A 141 -20.26 11.27 4.04
CA LYS A 141 -20.84 12.56 3.61
C LYS A 141 -21.74 12.45 2.37
N CYS A 142 -21.55 11.41 1.54
CA CYS A 142 -22.44 11.18 0.40
C CYS A 142 -23.88 10.85 0.81
N ARG A 143 -24.11 10.44 2.07
CA ARG A 143 -25.44 10.11 2.61
C ARG A 143 -26.13 11.28 3.33
N GLY A 144 -25.58 12.50 3.20
CA GLY A 144 -26.16 13.72 3.82
C GLY A 144 -25.95 13.83 5.33
N GLU A 145 -24.97 13.10 5.90
CA GLU A 145 -24.51 13.20 7.29
C GLU A 145 -23.30 14.14 7.46
#